data_AF-A0A2V6PVH6-F1
#
_entry.id   AF-A0A2V6PVH6-F1
#
_cell.length_a   1.000
_cell.length_b   1.000
_cell.length_c   1.000
_cell.angle_alpha   90.00
_cell.angle_beta   90.00
_cell.angle_gamma   90.00
#
_symmetry.space_group_name_H-M   'P 1'
#
loop_
_entity.id
_entity.type
_entity.pdbx_description
1 polymer ?
#
loop_
_entity_poly.entity_id
_entity_poly.type
_entity_poly.pdbx_seq_one_letter_code
_entity_poly.pdbx_strand_id
1 'polypeptide(L)'
;MATACITQVTFQDEGFAKPMVARFDQAHASTDGGAILLKSVDTHLGLTKRLTECLVDERQPGKIQHHAIELLRQRVFGLVCGYADCNDAARLADDPIHKLLLERDPLYGLALASQPTLSRFENSVSWTELRDMAHVLADTVIEQQRRRRKGRATRITIDVDPTDDPTHGEQQLTFFNGHYDTWCYLPIVATVTFDDEREQWAVAAVLRPGNAPATRGARGILRRLLSKLRQAFPAAVFRVRLDGGFANPKLFKFLEHEQLEYVVAMPSNPRLEKRARRLMGKARMRSKLTGRTEHLYGETRYAAKSWHRKRRVIIKAEVVRHPGRDPKNNPRFVVTNLPDPPQAVYELYCGRGDVENRLKELHHGLRWTARVARAFWPTSFGCSSPWPPTSCSRTCADGRRRRFAPTPRSPPCASGSSKSRCGSSARRDGLSCICPWRSRGSRPGYSSRARSARHRSSRRRFALPAGFEGEVSSFRGDHVTNAASSRFRACVATDSRHSDNVFTIQNVHAERFRRTMLMSRPVHE
;
A
#
# COMPACT_ATOMS: atom_id res chain seq x y z
N MET A 1 -5.12 -36.16 26.99
CA MET A 1 -5.45 -35.20 28.07
C MET A 1 -6.57 -34.30 27.56
N ALA A 2 -7.75 -34.37 28.17
CA ALA A 2 -8.87 -33.50 27.80
C ALA A 2 -8.57 -32.07 28.30
N THR A 3 -8.55 -31.10 27.39
CA THR A 3 -8.48 -29.69 27.76
C THR A 3 -9.74 -29.36 28.56
N ALA A 4 -9.59 -28.96 29.82
CA ALA A 4 -10.71 -28.54 30.65
C ALA A 4 -11.42 -27.36 29.97
N CYS A 5 -12.66 -27.57 29.51
CA CYS A 5 -13.51 -26.48 29.04
C CYS A 5 -13.85 -25.61 30.25
N ILE A 6 -13.32 -24.39 30.27
CA ILE A 6 -13.74 -23.38 31.24
C ILE A 6 -15.13 -22.93 30.82
N THR A 7 -16.17 -23.37 31.51
CA THR A 7 -17.58 -23.03 31.23
C THR A 7 -17.90 -21.57 31.55
N GLN A 8 -17.20 -21.00 32.53
CA GLN A 8 -17.39 -19.64 33.00
C GLN A 8 -16.07 -19.03 33.50
N VAL A 9 -15.81 -17.77 33.16
CA VAL A 9 -14.73 -16.95 33.78
C VAL A 9 -15.38 -15.75 34.46
N THR A 10 -15.10 -15.56 35.75
CA THR A 10 -15.57 -14.40 36.51
C THR A 10 -14.39 -13.46 36.76
N PHE A 11 -14.56 -12.20 36.39
CA PHE A 11 -13.63 -11.10 36.65
C PHE A 11 -14.15 -10.33 37.88
N GLN A 12 -13.35 -10.29 38.95
CA GLN A 12 -13.59 -9.57 40.19
C GLN A 12 -12.38 -8.69 40.50
N ASP A 13 -12.62 -7.42 40.82
CA ASP A 13 -11.63 -6.43 41.24
C ASP A 13 -10.68 -5.90 40.15
N GLU A 14 -10.94 -6.14 38.86
CA GLU A 14 -10.21 -5.52 37.74
C GLU A 14 -10.76 -4.14 37.30
N GLY A 15 -11.34 -3.36 38.21
CA GLY A 15 -11.79 -1.99 37.95
C GLY A 15 -13.23 -1.85 37.42
N PHE A 16 -14.02 -2.92 37.44
CA PHE A 16 -15.45 -2.88 37.12
C PHE A 16 -16.28 -2.71 38.40
N ALA A 17 -17.29 -1.84 38.35
CA ALA A 17 -18.17 -1.58 39.50
C ALA A 17 -19.01 -2.79 39.95
N LYS A 18 -19.08 -3.85 39.13
CA LYS A 18 -19.73 -5.14 39.42
C LYS A 18 -18.92 -6.29 38.82
N PRO A 19 -18.98 -7.51 39.41
CA PRO A 19 -18.33 -8.70 38.84
C PRO A 19 -18.81 -8.97 37.41
N MET A 20 -17.87 -9.16 36.47
CA MET A 20 -18.20 -9.52 35.09
C MET A 20 -18.07 -11.03 34.88
N VAL A 21 -19.11 -11.67 34.35
CA VAL A 21 -19.17 -13.12 34.15
C VAL A 21 -19.21 -13.44 32.65
N ALA A 22 -18.21 -14.15 32.15
CA ALA A 22 -18.11 -14.60 30.76
C ALA A 22 -18.50 -16.09 30.64
N ARG A 23 -19.61 -16.43 29.96
CA ARG A 23 -20.11 -17.82 29.77
C ARG A 23 -20.03 -18.33 28.31
N PHE A 24 -19.47 -19.53 28.12
CA PHE A 24 -19.09 -20.12 26.81
C PHE A 24 -20.13 -21.13 26.25
N ASP A 25 -21.41 -20.97 26.59
CA ASP A 25 -22.47 -21.97 26.39
C ASP A 25 -23.64 -21.49 25.51
N GLN A 26 -23.50 -20.37 24.80
CA GLN A 26 -24.59 -19.77 24.04
C GLN A 26 -24.61 -20.17 22.56
N ALA A 27 -25.81 -20.47 22.05
CA ALA A 27 -26.04 -20.87 20.65
C ALA A 27 -25.56 -19.81 19.62
N HIS A 28 -25.50 -18.55 20.02
CA HIS A 28 -25.12 -17.41 19.18
C HIS A 28 -23.80 -16.79 19.65
N ALA A 29 -22.73 -17.59 19.61
CA ALA A 29 -21.37 -17.13 19.92
C ALA A 29 -20.63 -16.69 18.64
N SER A 30 -19.95 -15.54 18.71
CA SER A 30 -19.05 -15.09 17.65
C SER A 30 -17.59 -15.21 18.09
N THR A 31 -16.68 -15.47 17.14
CA THR A 31 -15.23 -15.43 17.37
C THR A 31 -14.61 -14.05 17.24
N ASP A 32 -15.42 -13.05 16.86
CA ASP A 32 -14.96 -11.71 16.52
C ASP A 32 -15.48 -10.65 17.49
N GLY A 33 -15.67 -11.02 18.75
CA GLY A 33 -16.22 -10.14 19.78
C GLY A 33 -15.47 -8.81 19.95
N GLY A 34 -14.17 -8.82 19.71
CA GLY A 34 -13.33 -7.61 19.73
C GLY A 34 -13.66 -6.60 18.62
N ALA A 35 -14.38 -6.99 17.58
CA ALA A 35 -14.72 -6.12 16.45
C ALA A 35 -15.62 -4.94 16.86
N ILE A 36 -16.34 -5.03 17.98
CA ILE A 36 -17.13 -3.93 18.54
C ILE A 36 -16.26 -2.69 18.79
N LEU A 37 -14.99 -2.88 19.17
CA LEU A 37 -14.04 -1.78 19.35
C LEU A 37 -13.76 -1.05 18.03
N LEU A 38 -13.75 -1.77 16.90
CA LEU A 38 -13.59 -1.17 15.57
C LEU A 38 -14.79 -0.31 15.20
N LYS A 39 -16.00 -0.76 15.55
CA LYS A 39 -17.22 0.03 15.38
C LYS A 39 -17.18 1.31 16.23
N SER A 40 -16.70 1.22 17.47
CA SER A 40 -16.52 2.39 18.32
C SER A 40 -15.55 3.40 17.69
N VAL A 41 -14.38 2.93 17.21
CA VAL A 41 -13.41 3.77 16.50
C VAL A 41 -14.03 4.41 15.25
N ASP A 42 -14.72 3.64 14.41
CA ASP A 42 -15.40 4.18 13.23
C ASP A 42 -16.48 5.20 13.58
N THR A 43 -17.21 5.00 14.68
CA THR A 43 -18.23 5.94 15.17
C THR A 43 -17.60 7.26 15.61
N HIS A 44 -16.45 7.21 16.30
CA HIS A 44 -15.71 8.40 16.69
C HIS A 44 -15.06 9.13 15.50
N LEU A 45 -14.57 8.40 14.50
CA LEU A 45 -13.95 8.97 13.31
C LEU A 45 -14.98 9.43 12.26
N GLY A 46 -16.16 8.81 12.23
CA GLY A 46 -17.15 8.97 11.17
C GLY A 46 -16.66 8.50 9.80
N LEU A 47 -15.63 7.65 9.74
CA LEU A 47 -14.88 7.35 8.51
C LEU A 47 -15.75 6.65 7.48
N THR A 48 -16.37 5.51 7.83
CA THR A 48 -17.17 4.74 6.87
C THR A 48 -18.37 5.54 6.36
N LYS A 49 -19.00 6.34 7.22
CA LYS A 49 -20.09 7.24 6.83
C LYS A 49 -19.65 8.23 5.76
N ARG A 50 -18.57 8.98 6.02
CA ARG A 50 -18.02 9.95 5.06
C ARG A 50 -17.53 9.29 3.77
N LEU A 51 -17.00 8.07 3.85
CA LEU A 51 -16.60 7.31 2.67
C LEU A 51 -17.81 6.90 1.82
N THR A 52 -18.91 6.47 2.45
CA THR A 52 -20.14 6.12 1.74
C THR A 52 -20.82 7.35 1.12
N GLU A 53 -20.72 8.52 1.73
CA GLU A 53 -21.25 9.77 1.15
C GLU A 53 -20.60 10.15 -0.19
N CYS A 54 -19.41 9.60 -0.50
CA CYS A 54 -18.80 9.72 -1.81
C CYS A 54 -19.44 8.84 -2.89
N LEU A 55 -20.23 7.83 -2.51
CA LEU A 55 -20.77 6.81 -3.41
C LEU A 55 -22.13 7.22 -3.96
N VAL A 56 -22.35 6.97 -5.25
CA VAL A 56 -23.64 7.15 -5.93
C VAL A 56 -24.30 5.79 -6.09
N ASP A 57 -25.44 5.60 -5.41
CA ASP A 57 -26.21 4.37 -5.51
C ASP A 57 -27.24 4.47 -6.64
N GLU A 58 -26.88 3.98 -7.83
CA GLU A 58 -27.76 3.97 -9.01
C GLU A 58 -28.84 2.88 -8.96
N ARG A 59 -28.86 2.04 -7.92
CA ARG A 59 -29.85 0.96 -7.77
C ARG A 59 -31.23 1.55 -7.47
N GLN A 60 -32.29 0.89 -7.95
CA GLN A 60 -33.66 1.30 -7.68
C GLN A 60 -33.95 1.29 -6.17
N PRO A 61 -34.30 2.43 -5.53
CA PRO A 61 -34.37 2.52 -4.07
C PRO A 61 -35.27 1.47 -3.39
N GLY A 62 -36.45 1.21 -3.95
CA GLY A 62 -37.39 0.21 -3.41
C GLY A 62 -36.95 -1.25 -3.53
N LYS A 63 -35.81 -1.52 -4.18
CA LYS A 63 -35.21 -2.86 -4.32
C LYS A 63 -33.90 -3.01 -3.56
N ILE A 64 -33.53 -2.02 -2.77
CA ILE A 64 -32.30 -2.05 -1.97
C ILE A 64 -32.59 -2.79 -0.66
N GLN A 65 -32.01 -3.99 -0.53
CA GLN A 65 -32.02 -4.75 0.73
C GLN A 65 -30.81 -4.43 1.63
N HIS A 66 -29.69 -4.01 1.02
CA HIS A 66 -28.46 -3.64 1.72
C HIS A 66 -27.99 -2.29 1.21
N HIS A 67 -27.99 -1.28 2.09
CA HIS A 67 -27.53 0.06 1.78
C HIS A 67 -26.01 0.09 1.59
N ALA A 68 -25.52 1.06 0.82
CA ALA A 68 -24.10 1.18 0.52
C ALA A 68 -23.22 1.28 1.78
N ILE A 69 -23.71 1.92 2.85
CA ILE A 69 -23.02 2.03 4.14
C ILE A 69 -22.85 0.66 4.82
N GLU A 70 -23.85 -0.21 4.71
CA GLU A 70 -23.80 -1.57 5.26
C GLU A 70 -22.80 -2.41 4.48
N LEU A 71 -22.84 -2.34 3.14
CA LEU A 71 -21.90 -3.06 2.27
C LEU A 71 -20.45 -2.62 2.51
N LEU A 72 -20.21 -1.30 2.63
CA LEU A 72 -18.89 -0.76 2.93
C LEU A 72 -18.41 -1.20 4.32
N ARG A 73 -19.25 -1.07 5.36
CA ARG A 73 -18.91 -1.48 6.73
C ARG A 73 -18.64 -2.97 6.83
N GLN A 74 -19.47 -3.81 6.19
CA GLN A 74 -19.26 -5.26 6.14
C GLN A 74 -17.89 -5.60 5.57
N ARG A 75 -17.47 -4.89 4.51
CA ARG A 75 -16.13 -5.09 3.93
C ARG A 75 -15.02 -4.56 4.81
N VAL A 76 -15.12 -3.35 5.33
CA VAL A 76 -14.09 -2.75 6.18
C VAL A 76 -13.88 -3.58 7.44
N PHE A 77 -14.94 -3.93 8.16
CA PHE A 77 -14.81 -4.74 9.37
C PHE A 77 -14.39 -6.17 9.06
N GLY A 78 -14.92 -6.77 7.99
CA GLY A 78 -14.48 -8.09 7.53
C GLY A 78 -12.98 -8.13 7.24
N LEU A 79 -12.43 -7.12 6.54
CA LEU A 79 -11.01 -7.00 6.25
C LEU A 79 -10.17 -6.93 7.53
N VAL A 80 -10.57 -6.10 8.49
CA VAL A 80 -9.83 -5.95 9.77
C VAL A 80 -9.90 -7.24 10.60
N CYS A 81 -10.99 -8.00 10.53
CA CYS A 81 -11.11 -9.31 11.17
C CYS A 81 -10.39 -10.45 10.40
N GLY A 82 -9.80 -10.16 9.23
CA GLY A 82 -9.01 -11.11 8.45
C GLY A 82 -9.73 -11.82 7.29
N TYR A 83 -10.98 -11.42 6.99
CA TYR A 83 -11.84 -11.98 5.94
C TYR A 83 -11.67 -11.24 4.60
N ALA A 84 -10.49 -11.36 4.01
CA ALA A 84 -10.07 -10.53 2.90
C ALA A 84 -10.70 -10.91 1.54
N ASP A 85 -10.94 -12.19 1.28
CA ASP A 85 -11.36 -12.73 -0.03
C ASP A 85 -12.89 -12.78 -0.24
N CYS A 86 -13.66 -12.33 0.74
CA CYS A 86 -15.13 -12.40 0.80
C CYS A 86 -15.73 -13.83 0.86
N ASN A 87 -14.94 -14.90 0.88
CA ASN A 87 -15.47 -16.27 0.89
C ASN A 87 -16.25 -16.56 2.19
N ASP A 88 -15.79 -16.00 3.30
CA ASP A 88 -16.43 -16.13 4.61
C ASP A 88 -17.76 -15.36 4.73
N ALA A 89 -18.11 -14.49 3.76
CA ALA A 89 -19.30 -13.64 3.86
C ALA A 89 -20.60 -14.46 4.01
N ALA A 90 -20.69 -15.64 3.38
CA ALA A 90 -21.83 -16.53 3.56
C ALA A 90 -21.91 -17.11 4.98
N ARG A 91 -20.75 -17.45 5.58
CA ARG A 91 -20.66 -17.97 6.95
C ARG A 91 -20.96 -16.89 8.00
N LEU A 92 -20.53 -15.66 7.72
CA LEU A 92 -20.70 -14.49 8.60
C LEU A 92 -22.05 -13.81 8.44
N ALA A 93 -22.88 -14.24 7.48
CA ALA A 93 -24.15 -13.58 7.17
C ALA A 93 -25.09 -13.51 8.38
N ASP A 94 -25.06 -14.54 9.24
CA ASP A 94 -25.86 -14.65 10.45
C ASP A 94 -25.04 -14.52 11.74
N ASP A 95 -23.78 -14.10 11.66
CA ASP A 95 -22.97 -13.88 12.85
C ASP A 95 -23.52 -12.69 13.67
N PRO A 96 -23.80 -12.87 14.98
CA PRO A 96 -24.45 -11.86 15.81
C PRO A 96 -23.60 -10.60 15.98
N ILE A 97 -22.27 -10.74 16.05
CA ILE A 97 -21.38 -9.57 16.18
C ILE A 97 -21.32 -8.84 14.85
N HIS A 98 -21.19 -9.53 13.71
CA HIS A 98 -21.18 -8.85 12.41
C HIS A 98 -22.52 -8.14 12.11
N LYS A 99 -23.67 -8.72 12.50
CA LYS A 99 -24.97 -8.03 12.45
C LYS A 99 -24.96 -6.75 13.29
N LEU A 100 -24.46 -6.84 14.53
CA LEU A 100 -24.35 -5.70 15.44
C LEU A 100 -23.46 -4.57 14.90
N LEU A 101 -22.31 -4.90 14.28
CA LEU A 101 -21.42 -3.89 13.67
C LEU A 101 -22.15 -3.03 12.62
N LEU A 102 -23.16 -3.61 11.98
CA LEU A 102 -24.00 -3.00 10.96
C LEU A 102 -25.32 -2.44 11.52
N GLU A 103 -25.44 -2.31 12.85
CA GLU A 103 -26.63 -1.79 13.53
C GLU A 103 -27.88 -2.64 13.29
N ARG A 104 -27.70 -3.94 13.04
CA ARG A 104 -28.79 -4.91 12.93
C ARG A 104 -28.97 -5.67 14.23
N ASP A 105 -30.20 -6.12 14.47
CA ASP A 105 -30.49 -7.02 15.57
C ASP A 105 -29.64 -8.30 15.42
N PRO A 106 -28.88 -8.69 16.46
CA PRO A 106 -27.91 -9.79 16.38
C PRO A 106 -28.57 -11.17 16.25
N LEU A 107 -29.82 -11.33 16.67
CA LEU A 107 -30.54 -12.61 16.70
C LEU A 107 -31.57 -12.71 15.57
N TYR A 108 -32.38 -11.66 15.41
CA TYR A 108 -33.53 -11.64 14.51
C TYR A 108 -33.32 -10.71 13.31
N GLY A 109 -32.22 -9.95 13.28
CA GLY A 109 -31.91 -9.06 12.18
C GLY A 109 -31.66 -9.82 10.89
N LEU A 110 -31.99 -9.16 9.76
CA LEU A 110 -31.77 -9.71 8.43
C LEU A 110 -30.30 -10.12 8.25
N ALA A 111 -30.09 -11.25 7.59
CA ALA A 111 -28.76 -11.74 7.21
C ALA A 111 -27.99 -10.68 6.42
N LEU A 112 -26.67 -10.60 6.60
CA LEU A 112 -25.79 -9.67 5.91
C LEU A 112 -25.65 -10.00 4.42
N ALA A 113 -25.02 -9.10 3.67
CA ALA A 113 -24.89 -9.28 2.23
C ALA A 113 -24.03 -10.50 1.88
N SER A 114 -24.47 -11.24 0.87
CA SER A 114 -23.75 -12.39 0.34
C SER A 114 -22.48 -11.99 -0.41
N GLN A 115 -21.56 -12.95 -0.59
CA GLN A 115 -20.33 -12.76 -1.35
C GLN A 115 -20.56 -12.12 -2.75
N PRO A 116 -21.51 -12.58 -3.58
CA PRO A 116 -21.74 -11.98 -4.90
C PRO A 116 -22.27 -10.54 -4.83
N THR A 117 -22.98 -10.19 -3.76
CA THR A 117 -23.48 -8.82 -3.54
C THR A 117 -22.32 -7.89 -3.20
N LEU A 118 -21.42 -8.32 -2.32
CA LEU A 118 -20.20 -7.58 -1.99
C LEU A 118 -19.27 -7.43 -3.21
N SER A 119 -19.08 -8.48 -4.01
CA SER A 119 -18.28 -8.39 -5.23
C SER A 119 -18.85 -7.40 -6.24
N ARG A 120 -20.17 -7.39 -6.46
CA ARG A 120 -20.80 -6.38 -7.34
C ARG A 120 -20.60 -4.97 -6.81
N PHE A 121 -20.74 -4.77 -5.50
CA PHE A 121 -20.49 -3.49 -4.86
C PHE A 121 -19.05 -3.00 -5.07
N GLU A 122 -18.04 -3.83 -4.76
CA GLU A 122 -16.63 -3.45 -4.92
C GLU A 122 -16.27 -3.11 -6.38
N ASN A 123 -16.92 -3.76 -7.35
CA ASN A 123 -16.68 -3.50 -8.78
C ASN A 123 -17.56 -2.37 -9.35
N SER A 124 -18.52 -1.84 -8.58
CA SER A 124 -19.37 -0.72 -9.00
C SER A 124 -18.74 0.66 -8.78
N VAL A 125 -17.74 0.76 -7.89
CA VAL A 125 -17.13 2.03 -7.51
C VAL A 125 -16.30 2.58 -8.66
N SER A 126 -16.64 3.78 -9.11
CA SER A 126 -15.95 4.52 -10.16
C SER A 126 -14.64 5.15 -9.67
N TRP A 127 -13.79 5.53 -10.62
CA TRP A 127 -12.56 6.24 -10.31
C TRP A 127 -12.78 7.58 -9.58
N THR A 128 -13.83 8.33 -9.93
CA THR A 128 -14.15 9.62 -9.28
C THR A 128 -14.50 9.43 -7.82
N GLU A 129 -15.30 8.41 -7.52
CA GLU A 129 -15.67 8.07 -6.14
C GLU A 129 -14.45 7.59 -5.34
N LEU A 130 -13.59 6.73 -5.93
CA LEU A 130 -12.33 6.31 -5.29
C LEU A 130 -11.40 7.50 -4.98
N ARG A 131 -11.32 8.48 -5.88
CA ARG A 131 -10.56 9.71 -5.67
C ARG A 131 -11.14 10.51 -4.50
N ASP A 132 -12.46 10.63 -4.41
CA ASP A 132 -13.14 11.41 -3.39
C ASP A 132 -13.07 10.72 -2.02
N MET A 133 -13.18 9.39 -2.00
CA MET A 133 -12.86 8.55 -0.83
C MET A 133 -11.41 8.75 -0.35
N ALA A 134 -10.44 8.84 -1.26
CA ALA A 134 -9.05 9.13 -0.89
C ALA A 134 -8.89 10.53 -0.28
N HIS A 135 -9.70 11.52 -0.70
CA HIS A 135 -9.76 12.83 -0.05
C HIS A 135 -10.35 12.73 1.37
N VAL A 136 -11.44 12.00 1.55
CA VAL A 136 -12.05 11.75 2.85
C VAL A 136 -11.08 11.07 3.82
N LEU A 137 -10.31 10.09 3.38
CA LEU A 137 -9.29 9.44 4.20
C LEU A 137 -8.27 10.47 4.72
N ALA A 138 -7.69 11.27 3.81
CA ALA A 138 -6.73 12.30 4.17
C ALA A 138 -7.34 13.35 5.12
N ASP A 139 -8.56 13.80 4.83
CA ASP A 139 -9.26 14.81 5.63
C ASP A 139 -9.58 14.30 7.03
N THR A 140 -10.00 13.04 7.17
CA THR A 140 -10.30 12.43 8.47
C THR A 140 -9.07 12.41 9.36
N VAL A 141 -7.92 11.97 8.82
CA VAL A 141 -6.64 11.96 9.55
C VAL A 141 -6.19 13.37 9.91
N ILE A 142 -6.19 14.30 8.94
CA ILE A 142 -5.73 15.68 9.16
C ILE A 142 -6.61 16.39 10.19
N GLU A 143 -7.93 16.22 10.11
CA GLU A 143 -8.88 16.83 11.04
C GLU A 143 -8.72 16.27 12.46
N GLN A 144 -8.60 14.95 12.59
CA GLN A 144 -8.35 14.32 13.89
C GLN A 144 -7.06 14.85 14.52
N GLN A 145 -5.97 14.94 13.74
CA GLN A 145 -4.69 15.47 14.23
C GLN A 145 -4.77 16.96 14.55
N ARG A 146 -5.49 17.74 13.74
CA ARG A 146 -5.72 19.16 14.01
C ARG A 146 -6.46 19.35 15.33
N ARG A 147 -7.50 18.56 15.60
CA ARG A 147 -8.24 18.59 16.88
C ARG A 147 -7.34 18.19 18.04
N ARG A 148 -6.68 17.02 17.95
CA ARG A 148 -5.79 16.49 19.00
C ARG A 148 -4.69 17.48 19.37
N ARG A 149 -4.11 18.17 18.37
CA ARG A 149 -2.98 19.08 18.55
C ARG A 149 -3.39 20.55 18.66
N LYS A 150 -4.69 20.85 18.77
CA LYS A 150 -5.25 22.21 18.84
C LYS A 150 -4.74 23.11 17.70
N GLY A 151 -4.60 22.55 16.50
CA GLY A 151 -4.11 23.23 15.30
C GLY A 151 -2.62 23.56 15.28
N ARG A 152 -1.81 22.99 16.20
CA ARG A 152 -0.39 23.31 16.33
C ARG A 152 0.48 22.14 15.89
N ALA A 153 1.49 22.43 15.07
CA ALA A 153 2.60 21.55 14.76
C ALA A 153 3.77 22.45 14.36
N THR A 154 4.98 22.12 14.82
CA THR A 154 6.20 22.85 14.44
C THR A 154 6.74 22.30 13.13
N ARG A 155 6.66 20.99 12.92
CA ARG A 155 7.11 20.32 11.71
C ARG A 155 6.19 19.18 11.33
N ILE A 156 5.97 19.01 10.03
CA ILE A 156 5.22 17.87 9.47
C ILE A 156 6.10 17.20 8.43
N THR A 157 6.45 15.94 8.67
CA THR A 157 7.22 15.12 7.74
C THR A 157 6.28 14.25 6.93
N ILE A 158 6.41 14.30 5.60
CA ILE A 158 5.67 13.47 4.65
C ILE A 158 6.65 12.45 4.08
N ASP A 159 6.37 11.17 4.32
CA ASP A 159 7.05 10.06 3.68
C ASP A 159 6.19 9.53 2.54
N VAL A 160 6.83 9.21 1.41
CA VAL A 160 6.14 8.60 0.26
C VAL A 160 6.96 7.42 -0.22
N ASP A 161 6.36 6.25 -0.20
CA ASP A 161 7.04 5.01 -0.56
C ASP A 161 6.20 4.14 -1.50
N PRO A 162 6.82 3.60 -2.57
CA PRO A 162 6.23 2.52 -3.34
C PRO A 162 6.36 1.20 -2.56
N THR A 163 5.36 0.34 -2.69
CA THR A 163 5.46 -1.05 -2.29
C THR A 163 4.93 -1.92 -3.42
N ASP A 164 5.47 -3.13 -3.56
CA ASP A 164 4.87 -4.15 -4.41
C ASP A 164 3.57 -4.66 -3.81
N ASP A 165 2.68 -5.13 -4.68
CA ASP A 165 1.42 -5.77 -4.34
C ASP A 165 1.24 -6.96 -5.30
N PRO A 166 1.73 -8.17 -4.93
CA PRO A 166 1.71 -9.34 -5.80
C PRO A 166 0.31 -9.67 -6.31
N THR A 167 0.21 -9.93 -7.61
CA THR A 167 -1.06 -10.23 -8.27
C THR A 167 -1.20 -11.73 -8.55
N HIS A 168 -2.43 -12.19 -8.67
CA HIS A 168 -2.77 -13.59 -8.91
C HIS A 168 -3.68 -13.74 -10.13
N GLY A 169 -3.43 -14.76 -10.96
CA GLY A 169 -4.22 -15.02 -12.16
C GLY A 169 -4.11 -13.91 -13.20
N GLU A 170 -5.23 -13.59 -13.87
CA GLU A 170 -5.29 -12.65 -14.99
C GLU A 170 -5.82 -11.26 -14.56
N GLN A 171 -5.28 -10.71 -13.47
CA GLN A 171 -5.65 -9.37 -13.02
C GLN A 171 -5.20 -8.29 -14.02
N GLN A 172 -6.06 -7.31 -14.30
CA GLN A 172 -5.75 -6.26 -15.28
C GLN A 172 -4.56 -5.40 -14.82
N LEU A 173 -3.67 -5.04 -15.73
CA LEU A 173 -2.52 -4.15 -15.46
C LEU A 173 -1.50 -4.70 -14.45
N THR A 174 -1.52 -6.02 -14.21
CA THR A 174 -0.38 -6.73 -13.66
C THR A 174 0.78 -6.71 -14.66
N PHE A 175 1.97 -6.38 -14.17
CA PHE A 175 3.20 -6.43 -14.97
C PHE A 175 4.34 -6.96 -14.11
N PHE A 176 5.26 -7.70 -14.75
CA PHE A 176 6.48 -8.15 -14.09
C PHE A 176 7.37 -6.96 -13.71
N ASN A 177 7.79 -6.93 -12.45
CA ASN A 177 8.69 -5.92 -11.92
C ASN A 177 10.04 -6.55 -11.56
N GLY A 178 11.11 -6.16 -12.25
CA GLY A 178 12.45 -6.72 -12.02
C GLY A 178 13.12 -6.31 -10.70
N HIS A 179 12.62 -5.29 -9.98
CA HIS A 179 13.15 -4.94 -8.66
C HIS A 179 12.61 -5.86 -7.58
N TYR A 180 11.33 -6.20 -7.66
CA TYR A 180 10.64 -7.09 -6.72
C TYR A 180 10.61 -8.56 -7.19
N ASP A 181 11.08 -8.82 -8.41
CA ASP A 181 11.14 -10.14 -9.05
C ASP A 181 9.79 -10.89 -9.05
N THR A 182 8.71 -10.14 -9.30
CA THR A 182 7.34 -10.68 -9.24
C THR A 182 6.38 -9.94 -10.16
N TRP A 183 5.23 -10.56 -10.44
CA TRP A 183 4.08 -9.92 -11.09
C TRP A 183 3.26 -9.19 -10.04
N CYS A 184 3.20 -7.87 -10.12
CA CYS A 184 2.57 -7.07 -9.08
C CYS A 184 1.90 -5.80 -9.61
N TYR A 185 1.14 -5.16 -8.74
CA TYR A 185 0.94 -3.72 -8.76
C TYR A 185 2.03 -3.02 -7.96
N LEU A 186 2.16 -1.71 -8.15
CA LEU A 186 3.09 -0.86 -7.39
C LEU A 186 2.36 0.27 -6.67
N PRO A 187 1.50 -0.01 -5.68
CA PRO A 187 0.89 1.04 -4.89
C PRO A 187 1.94 2.00 -4.32
N ILE A 188 1.55 3.27 -4.20
CA ILE A 188 2.32 4.30 -3.51
C ILE A 188 1.52 4.74 -2.29
N VAL A 189 2.16 4.71 -1.13
CA VAL A 189 1.57 5.11 0.14
C VAL A 189 2.26 6.38 0.61
N ALA A 190 1.46 7.32 1.11
CA ALA A 190 1.97 8.51 1.78
C ALA A 190 1.56 8.48 3.25
N THR A 191 2.53 8.70 4.13
CA THR A 191 2.32 8.84 5.57
C THR A 191 2.74 10.23 6.02
N VAL A 192 2.18 10.70 7.13
CA VAL A 192 2.56 11.94 7.79
C VAL A 192 2.96 11.68 9.24
N THR A 193 4.02 12.35 9.67
CA THR A 193 4.50 12.39 11.05
C THR A 193 4.50 13.84 11.53
N PHE A 194 4.02 14.06 12.75
CA PHE A 194 3.94 15.38 13.37
C PHE A 194 5.05 15.54 14.41
N ASP A 195 5.84 16.61 14.30
CA ASP A 195 6.99 16.90 15.15
C ASP A 195 7.92 15.68 15.29
N ASP A 196 8.19 15.25 16.52
CA ASP A 196 9.06 14.10 16.86
C ASP A 196 8.26 12.87 17.30
N GLU A 197 6.97 12.81 16.95
CA GLU A 197 6.11 11.64 17.24
C GLU A 197 6.62 10.39 16.51
N ARG A 198 6.40 9.23 17.14
CA ARG A 198 6.75 7.94 16.53
C ARG A 198 5.71 7.52 15.50
N GLU A 199 4.46 7.90 15.72
CA GLU A 199 3.32 7.48 14.93
C GLU A 199 3.37 8.09 13.52
N GLN A 200 3.13 7.22 12.53
CA GLN A 200 3.00 7.60 11.13
C GLN A 200 1.56 7.35 10.67
N TRP A 201 0.91 8.41 10.19
CA TRP A 201 -0.49 8.36 9.80
C TRP A 201 -0.62 8.20 8.30
N ALA A 202 -1.20 7.10 7.83
CA ALA A 202 -1.46 6.89 6.41
C ALA A 202 -2.54 7.87 5.91
N VAL A 203 -2.18 8.72 4.94
CA VAL A 203 -3.06 9.77 4.40
C VAL A 203 -3.38 9.57 2.93
N ALA A 204 -2.65 8.70 2.23
CA ALA A 204 -2.98 8.33 0.87
C ALA A 204 -2.43 6.94 0.54
N ALA A 205 -3.20 6.18 -0.24
CA ALA A 205 -2.76 4.97 -0.90
C ALA A 205 -3.29 4.98 -2.33
N VAL A 206 -2.39 4.92 -3.31
CA VAL A 206 -2.73 5.02 -4.74
C VAL A 206 -2.21 3.80 -5.46
N LEU A 207 -3.12 3.00 -6.03
CA LEU A 207 -2.76 1.80 -6.77
C LEU A 207 -2.20 2.18 -8.15
N ARG A 208 -1.13 1.52 -8.58
CA ARG A 208 -0.47 1.77 -9.87
C ARG A 208 -0.10 0.45 -10.55
N PRO A 209 0.00 0.42 -11.89
CA PRO A 209 0.43 -0.78 -12.61
C PRO A 209 1.84 -1.23 -12.20
N GLY A 210 2.15 -2.52 -12.36
CA GLY A 210 3.44 -3.12 -11.98
C GLY A 210 4.69 -2.51 -12.62
N ASN A 211 4.53 -1.84 -13.76
CA ASN A 211 5.59 -1.15 -14.50
C ASN A 211 5.68 0.35 -14.20
N ALA A 212 4.97 0.85 -13.19
CA ALA A 212 4.96 2.26 -12.87
C ALA A 212 6.33 2.72 -12.33
N PRO A 213 6.93 3.81 -12.89
CA PRO A 213 8.13 4.38 -12.31
C PRO A 213 7.78 4.99 -10.95
N ALA A 214 8.71 4.93 -9.99
CA ALA A 214 8.51 5.41 -8.62
C ALA A 214 7.88 6.82 -8.54
N THR A 215 8.33 7.73 -9.43
CA THR A 215 7.85 9.13 -9.47
C THR A 215 6.41 9.33 -10.00
N ARG A 216 5.79 8.32 -10.64
CA ARG A 216 4.43 8.44 -11.19
C ARG A 216 3.43 8.66 -10.05
N GLY A 217 2.68 9.76 -10.10
CA GLY A 217 1.68 10.13 -9.09
C GLY A 217 2.23 10.94 -7.90
N ALA A 218 3.53 10.87 -7.60
CA ALA A 218 4.13 11.46 -6.39
C ALA A 218 3.88 12.97 -6.25
N ARG A 219 4.12 13.77 -7.30
CA ARG A 219 3.84 15.21 -7.27
C ARG A 219 2.34 15.53 -7.13
N GLY A 220 1.47 14.64 -7.62
CA GLY A 220 0.02 14.78 -7.51
C GLY A 220 -0.41 14.66 -6.06
N ILE A 221 0.04 13.56 -5.42
CA ILE A 221 -0.19 13.26 -4.00
C ILE A 221 0.37 14.37 -3.12
N LEU A 222 1.66 14.73 -3.28
CA LEU A 222 2.30 15.76 -2.47
C LEU A 222 1.57 17.11 -2.54
N ARG A 223 1.22 17.59 -3.75
CA ARG A 223 0.50 18.86 -3.91
C ARG A 223 -0.84 18.87 -3.18
N ARG A 224 -1.61 17.77 -3.29
CA ARG A 224 -2.92 17.64 -2.64
C ARG A 224 -2.78 17.61 -1.12
N LEU A 225 -1.83 16.82 -0.60
CA LEU A 225 -1.58 16.73 0.84
C LEU A 225 -1.08 18.06 1.41
N LEU A 226 -0.11 18.70 0.75
CA LEU A 226 0.42 20.00 1.18
C LEU A 226 -0.66 21.08 1.25
N SER A 227 -1.59 21.11 0.29
CA SER A 227 -2.72 22.04 0.33
C SER A 227 -3.57 21.87 1.59
N LYS A 228 -3.95 20.62 1.92
CA LYS A 228 -4.76 20.31 3.10
C LYS A 228 -4.00 20.56 4.40
N LEU A 229 -2.73 20.15 4.45
CA LEU A 229 -1.89 20.27 5.64
C LEU A 229 -1.54 21.74 5.96
N ARG A 230 -1.24 22.57 4.95
CA ARG A 230 -0.99 24.00 5.14
C ARG A 230 -2.23 24.73 5.69
N GLN A 231 -3.42 24.35 5.22
CA GLN A 231 -4.67 24.89 5.74
C GLN A 231 -4.91 24.48 7.21
N ALA A 232 -4.60 23.23 7.55
CA ALA A 232 -4.79 22.72 8.91
C ALA A 232 -3.71 23.20 9.91
N PHE A 233 -2.47 23.40 9.44
CA PHE A 233 -1.28 23.72 10.22
C PHE A 233 -0.44 24.81 9.52
N PRO A 234 -0.90 26.08 9.53
CA PRO A 234 -0.27 27.15 8.76
C PRO A 234 1.13 27.53 9.25
N ALA A 235 1.44 27.28 10.53
CA ALA A 235 2.75 27.58 11.11
C ALA A 235 3.78 26.45 10.97
N ALA A 236 3.40 25.29 10.44
CA ALA A 236 4.28 24.14 10.37
C ALA A 236 5.30 24.25 9.24
N VAL A 237 6.54 23.83 9.51
CA VAL A 237 7.55 23.58 8.48
C VAL A 237 7.29 22.21 7.85
N PHE A 238 7.24 22.14 6.52
CA PHE A 238 6.97 20.90 5.81
C PHE A 238 8.25 20.24 5.32
N ARG A 239 8.40 18.97 5.65
CA ARG A 239 9.53 18.12 5.24
C ARG A 239 9.06 16.95 4.40
N VAL A 240 9.82 16.59 3.38
CA VAL A 240 9.56 15.39 2.56
C VAL A 240 10.76 14.45 2.59
N ARG A 241 10.51 13.18 2.92
CA ARG A 241 11.51 12.10 2.90
C ARG A 241 11.15 11.08 1.83
N LEU A 242 12.12 10.71 0.99
CA LEU A 242 11.87 9.85 -0.18
C LEU A 242 13.01 8.88 -0.44
N ASP A 243 12.67 7.75 -1.06
CA ASP A 243 13.59 6.73 -1.54
C ASP A 243 14.44 7.17 -2.76
N GLY A 244 15.36 6.29 -3.17
CA GLY A 244 16.25 6.47 -4.32
C GLY A 244 15.54 6.56 -5.68
N GLY A 245 14.43 5.86 -5.86
CA GLY A 245 13.59 5.92 -7.06
C GLY A 245 12.96 7.30 -7.30
N PHE A 246 12.87 8.15 -6.27
CA PHE A 246 12.37 9.52 -6.39
C PHE A 246 13.43 10.57 -6.73
N ALA A 247 14.72 10.20 -6.84
CA ALA A 247 15.83 11.11 -7.12
C ALA A 247 15.81 11.70 -8.55
N ASN A 248 14.82 12.54 -8.84
CA ASN A 248 14.51 13.09 -10.15
C ASN A 248 14.58 14.63 -10.15
N PRO A 249 15.21 15.27 -11.17
CA PRO A 249 15.31 16.73 -11.24
C PRO A 249 13.97 17.47 -11.23
N LYS A 250 12.91 16.91 -11.84
CA LYS A 250 11.57 17.51 -11.83
C LYS A 250 10.95 17.50 -10.44
N LEU A 251 11.26 16.48 -9.63
CA LEU A 251 10.77 16.39 -8.26
C LEU A 251 11.53 17.38 -7.36
N PHE A 252 12.86 17.44 -7.45
CA PHE A 252 13.62 18.44 -6.71
C PHE A 252 13.17 19.87 -7.01
N LYS A 253 12.95 20.21 -8.29
CA LYS A 253 12.42 21.53 -8.67
C LYS A 253 11.06 21.81 -8.02
N PHE A 254 10.20 20.80 -7.93
CA PHE A 254 8.90 20.93 -7.26
C PHE A 254 9.06 21.15 -5.75
N LEU A 255 9.88 20.34 -5.07
CA LEU A 255 10.11 20.49 -3.62
C LEU A 255 10.69 21.86 -3.27
N GLU A 256 11.63 22.34 -4.10
CA GLU A 256 12.26 23.66 -3.94
C GLU A 256 11.29 24.81 -4.22
N HIS A 257 10.43 24.70 -5.23
CA HIS A 257 9.38 25.68 -5.54
C HIS A 257 8.34 25.77 -4.42
N GLU A 258 7.96 24.63 -3.85
CA GLU A 258 7.07 24.55 -2.70
C GLU A 258 7.74 24.92 -1.37
N GLN A 259 9.02 25.33 -1.39
CA GLN A 259 9.80 25.72 -0.20
C GLN A 259 9.83 24.65 0.90
N LEU A 260 9.94 23.37 0.50
CA LEU A 260 9.92 22.24 1.44
C LEU A 260 11.35 21.88 1.89
N GLU A 261 11.49 21.48 3.15
CA GLU A 261 12.64 20.69 3.57
C GLU A 261 12.59 19.32 2.86
N TYR A 262 13.71 18.81 2.37
CA TYR A 262 13.71 17.49 1.75
C TYR A 262 14.97 16.67 2.04
N VAL A 263 14.76 15.36 2.07
CA VAL A 263 15.81 14.35 2.26
C VAL A 263 15.48 13.16 1.36
N VAL A 264 16.17 13.07 0.23
CA VAL A 264 15.87 12.10 -0.83
C VAL A 264 17.08 11.20 -1.03
N ALA A 265 16.94 9.90 -0.82
CA ALA A 265 18.01 8.96 -1.14
C ALA A 265 18.34 9.03 -2.63
N MET A 266 19.57 8.65 -2.97
CA MET A 266 20.01 8.64 -4.37
C MET A 266 20.86 7.39 -4.65
N PRO A 267 20.61 6.71 -5.78
CA PRO A 267 21.47 5.61 -6.22
C PRO A 267 22.93 6.06 -6.39
N SER A 268 23.86 5.14 -6.09
CA SER A 268 25.29 5.37 -6.33
C SER A 268 25.57 5.59 -7.83
N ASN A 269 26.63 6.32 -8.12
CA ASN A 269 27.20 6.41 -9.47
C ASN A 269 28.71 6.67 -9.39
N PRO A 270 29.47 6.41 -10.46
CA PRO A 270 30.94 6.50 -10.43
C PRO A 270 31.48 7.87 -9.97
N ARG A 271 30.75 8.96 -10.22
CA ARG A 271 31.17 10.31 -9.78
C ARG A 271 30.97 10.49 -8.27
N LEU A 272 29.88 9.97 -7.70
CA LEU A 272 29.64 10.00 -6.25
C LEU A 272 30.61 9.06 -5.52
N GLU A 273 30.88 7.88 -6.07
CA GLU A 273 31.88 6.94 -5.52
C GLU A 273 33.28 7.54 -5.51
N LYS A 274 33.67 8.24 -6.59
CA LYS A 274 34.93 8.99 -6.63
C LYS A 274 35.01 10.02 -5.51
N ARG A 275 33.91 10.71 -5.21
CA ARG A 275 33.85 11.70 -4.10
C ARG A 275 33.87 11.04 -2.73
N ALA A 276 33.26 9.87 -2.58
CA ALA A 276 33.24 9.11 -1.34
C ALA A 276 34.58 8.41 -1.02
N ARG A 277 35.46 8.22 -2.01
CA ARG A 277 36.68 7.40 -1.89
C ARG A 277 37.54 7.71 -0.67
N ARG A 278 37.82 8.99 -0.41
CA ARG A 278 38.65 9.40 0.75
C ARG A 278 37.97 9.03 2.07
N LEU A 279 36.66 9.27 2.18
CA LEU A 279 35.87 8.97 3.37
C LEU A 279 35.75 7.45 3.59
N MET A 280 35.53 6.70 2.51
CA MET A 280 35.53 5.24 2.51
C MET A 280 36.87 4.65 2.93
N GLY A 281 37.99 5.25 2.51
CA GLY A 281 39.33 4.83 2.97
C GLY A 281 39.49 4.99 4.48
N LYS A 282 39.03 6.11 5.05
CA LYS A 282 39.02 6.33 6.50
C LYS A 282 38.11 5.32 7.23
N ALA A 283 36.91 5.06 6.71
CA ALA A 283 35.99 4.09 7.29
C ALA A 283 36.58 2.68 7.28
N ARG A 284 37.30 2.30 6.20
CA ARG A 284 37.99 1.01 6.10
C ARG A 284 39.10 0.87 7.12
N MET A 285 39.91 1.91 7.31
CA MET A 285 40.96 1.92 8.34
C MET A 285 40.38 1.72 9.73
N ARG A 286 39.32 2.47 10.09
CA ARG A 286 38.63 2.28 11.37
C ARG A 286 38.08 0.87 11.52
N SER A 287 37.40 0.35 10.50
CA SER A 287 36.83 -1.00 10.54
C SER A 287 37.89 -2.10 10.65
N LYS A 288 39.09 -1.87 10.09
CA LYS A 288 40.23 -2.79 10.26
C LYS A 288 40.78 -2.75 11.69
N LEU A 289 40.87 -1.58 12.29
CA LEU A 289 41.36 -1.40 13.66
C LEU A 289 40.38 -1.96 14.71
N THR A 290 39.08 -1.70 14.55
CA THR A 290 38.07 -2.11 15.55
C THR A 290 37.56 -3.54 15.33
N GLY A 291 37.78 -4.11 14.14
CA GLY A 291 37.22 -5.40 13.74
C GLY A 291 35.70 -5.39 13.55
N ARG A 292 35.05 -4.21 13.62
CA ARG A 292 33.59 -4.04 13.59
C ARG A 292 33.11 -3.31 12.33
N THR A 293 31.79 -3.33 12.11
CA THR A 293 31.15 -2.47 11.11
C THR A 293 31.33 -1.01 11.51
N GLU A 294 31.88 -0.19 10.62
CA GLU A 294 32.14 1.22 10.87
C GLU A 294 31.47 2.08 9.80
N HIS A 295 31.04 3.27 10.21
CA HIS A 295 30.48 4.25 9.29
C HIS A 295 30.98 5.66 9.61
N LEU A 296 31.15 6.45 8.55
CA LEU A 296 31.52 7.85 8.61
C LEU A 296 30.58 8.67 7.75
N TYR A 297 30.32 9.91 8.19
CA TYR A 297 29.49 10.84 7.47
C TYR A 297 30.33 11.97 6.86
N GLY A 298 29.92 12.40 5.68
CA GLY A 298 30.50 13.56 5.00
C GLY A 298 29.52 14.13 4.00
N GLU A 299 29.95 15.14 3.26
CA GLU A 299 29.08 15.83 2.32
C GLU A 299 29.82 16.34 1.09
N THR A 300 29.04 16.67 0.06
CA THR A 300 29.56 17.25 -1.17
C THR A 300 28.46 18.02 -1.91
N ARG A 301 28.85 18.90 -2.84
CA ARG A 301 27.92 19.57 -3.77
C ARG A 301 27.92 18.86 -5.13
N TYR A 302 26.81 18.24 -5.50
CA TYR A 302 26.72 17.40 -6.70
C TYR A 302 25.53 17.77 -7.60
N ALA A 303 25.71 17.61 -8.91
CA ALA A 303 24.66 17.69 -9.91
C ALA A 303 24.85 16.56 -10.93
N ALA A 304 23.78 15.82 -11.22
CA ALA A 304 23.73 14.99 -12.42
C ALA A 304 23.62 15.90 -13.66
N LYS A 305 23.94 15.38 -14.85
CA LYS A 305 23.88 16.16 -16.10
C LYS A 305 22.49 16.76 -16.37
N SER A 306 21.43 16.08 -15.92
CA SER A 306 20.04 16.52 -16.04
C SER A 306 19.60 17.56 -15.01
N TRP A 307 20.47 17.94 -14.08
CA TRP A 307 20.15 18.90 -13.02
C TRP A 307 20.65 20.29 -13.41
N HIS A 308 19.80 21.30 -13.22
CA HIS A 308 20.13 22.70 -13.48
C HIS A 308 21.07 23.31 -12.43
N ARG A 309 21.18 22.72 -11.23
CA ARG A 309 22.04 23.21 -10.15
C ARG A 309 22.62 22.09 -9.30
N LYS A 310 23.74 22.39 -8.64
CA LYS A 310 24.35 21.52 -7.63
C LYS A 310 23.54 21.56 -6.34
N ARG A 311 23.25 20.40 -5.78
CA ARG A 311 22.58 20.22 -4.48
C ARG A 311 23.57 19.67 -3.46
N ARG A 312 23.27 19.87 -2.18
CA ARG A 312 23.99 19.23 -1.09
C ARG A 312 23.67 17.73 -1.10
N VAL A 313 24.69 16.90 -1.04
CA VAL A 313 24.60 15.44 -0.98
C VAL A 313 25.39 14.97 0.22
N ILE A 314 24.70 14.30 1.14
CA ILE A 314 25.27 13.60 2.28
C ILE A 314 25.78 12.24 1.81
N ILE A 315 26.94 11.85 2.34
CA ILE A 315 27.63 10.60 2.08
C ILE A 315 27.71 9.84 3.40
N LYS A 316 27.07 8.68 3.49
CA LYS A 316 27.39 7.68 4.51
C LYS A 316 28.38 6.69 3.91
N ALA A 317 29.63 6.77 4.34
CA ALA A 317 30.66 5.80 4.02
C ALA A 317 30.63 4.68 5.04
N GLU A 318 30.10 3.51 4.66
CA GLU A 318 29.95 2.35 5.54
C GLU A 318 30.80 1.19 5.07
N VAL A 319 31.48 0.53 6.01
CA VAL A 319 32.18 -0.74 5.78
C VAL A 319 31.51 -1.78 6.66
N VAL A 320 30.75 -2.66 6.02
CA VAL A 320 29.97 -3.71 6.68
C VAL A 320 30.85 -4.93 6.88
N ARG A 321 30.89 -5.43 8.12
CA ARG A 321 31.49 -6.72 8.46
C ARG A 321 30.40 -7.69 8.90
N HIS A 322 30.41 -8.87 8.30
CA HIS A 322 29.60 -10.00 8.73
C HIS A 322 30.53 -11.15 9.10
N PRO A 323 30.21 -11.94 10.14
CA PRO A 323 30.99 -13.13 10.48
C PRO A 323 31.15 -14.04 9.26
N GLY A 324 32.39 -14.48 8.98
CA GLY A 324 32.70 -15.38 7.87
C GLY A 324 32.63 -14.76 6.46
N ARG A 325 32.55 -13.43 6.33
CA ARG A 325 32.59 -12.74 5.03
C ARG A 325 33.59 -11.59 5.03
N ASP A 326 34.15 -11.32 3.86
CA ASP A 326 35.03 -10.17 3.67
C ASP A 326 34.28 -8.84 3.90
N PRO A 327 34.97 -7.82 4.44
CA PRO A 327 34.38 -6.50 4.64
C PRO A 327 33.88 -5.90 3.33
N LYS A 328 32.62 -5.46 3.30
CA LYS A 328 31.98 -4.89 2.11
C LYS A 328 31.80 -3.38 2.25
N ASN A 329 32.27 -2.62 1.27
CA ASN A 329 31.99 -1.19 1.17
C ASN A 329 30.53 -0.97 0.76
N ASN A 330 29.83 -0.10 1.47
CA ASN A 330 28.43 0.22 1.24
C ASN A 330 28.19 1.75 1.31
N PRO A 331 28.73 2.53 0.36
CA PRO A 331 28.48 3.97 0.35
C PRO A 331 27.00 4.26 0.03
N ARG A 332 26.37 5.13 0.82
CA ARG A 332 25.00 5.59 0.60
C ARG A 332 24.95 7.10 0.47
N PHE A 333 24.02 7.59 -0.34
CA PHE A 333 23.93 9.00 -0.71
C PHE A 333 22.52 9.54 -0.50
N VAL A 334 22.43 10.75 0.04
CA VAL A 334 21.16 11.43 0.30
C VAL A 334 21.27 12.88 -0.15
N VAL A 335 20.34 13.33 -0.99
CA VAL A 335 20.24 14.72 -1.48
C VAL A 335 19.35 15.50 -0.52
N THR A 336 19.79 16.69 -0.11
CA THR A 336 19.03 17.50 0.86
C THR A 336 19.22 19.01 0.65
N ASN A 337 18.32 19.81 1.22
CA ASN A 337 18.48 21.24 1.45
C ASN A 337 18.59 21.61 2.95
N LEU A 338 18.55 20.63 3.85
CA LEU A 338 18.73 20.86 5.28
C LEU A 338 20.13 21.44 5.56
N PRO A 339 20.29 22.32 6.55
CA PRO A 339 21.60 22.85 6.96
C PRO A 339 22.32 21.95 7.98
N ASP A 340 21.64 20.99 8.57
CA ASP A 340 22.12 20.17 9.70
C ASP A 340 23.40 19.37 9.39
N PRO A 341 24.20 18.98 10.39
CA PRO A 341 25.39 18.15 10.18
C PRO A 341 25.08 16.85 9.41
N PRO A 342 26.03 16.34 8.59
CA PRO A 342 25.80 15.16 7.74
C PRO A 342 25.27 13.93 8.47
N GLN A 343 25.72 13.69 9.70
CA GLN A 343 25.24 12.59 10.53
C GLN A 343 23.76 12.76 10.91
N ALA A 344 23.38 13.93 11.42
CA ALA A 344 22.00 14.22 11.83
C ALA A 344 21.02 14.10 10.65
N VAL A 345 21.39 14.59 9.46
CA VAL A 345 20.57 14.43 8.25
C VAL A 345 20.37 12.95 7.90
N TYR A 346 21.43 12.15 8.02
CA TYR A 346 21.35 10.73 7.68
C TYR A 346 20.53 9.93 8.71
N GLU A 347 20.68 10.22 10.00
CA GLU A 347 19.86 9.61 11.06
C GLU A 347 18.37 9.97 10.91
N LEU A 348 18.09 11.22 10.55
CA LEU A 348 16.74 11.67 10.20
C LEU A 348 16.17 10.94 8.97
N TYR A 349 17.01 10.65 7.98
CA TYR A 349 16.64 9.79 6.85
C TYR A 349 16.35 8.36 7.31
N CYS A 350 17.12 7.79 8.25
CA CYS A 350 16.89 6.46 8.80
C CYS A 350 15.52 6.32 9.49
N GLY A 351 14.95 7.40 10.02
CA GLY A 351 13.60 7.40 10.57
C GLY A 351 12.50 7.04 9.56
N ARG A 352 12.79 7.06 8.24
CA ARG A 352 11.91 6.49 7.20
C ARG A 352 11.76 4.97 7.33
N GLY A 353 12.69 4.28 7.99
CA GLY A 353 12.65 2.83 8.16
C GLY A 353 11.35 2.31 8.79
N ASP A 354 10.68 3.11 9.63
CA ASP A 354 9.39 2.71 10.21
C ASP A 354 8.22 2.74 9.20
N VAL A 355 8.35 3.46 8.08
CA VAL A 355 7.39 3.39 6.95
C VAL A 355 7.30 1.97 6.43
N GLU A 356 8.42 1.23 6.38
CA GLU A 356 8.41 -0.18 5.98
C GLU A 356 7.56 -1.04 6.92
N ASN A 357 7.54 -0.74 8.22
CA ASN A 357 6.66 -1.41 9.17
C ASN A 357 5.18 -1.05 8.93
N ARG A 358 4.88 0.23 8.65
CA ARG A 358 3.51 0.64 8.27
C ARG A 358 3.05 -0.07 7.00
N LEU A 359 3.93 -0.20 6.01
CA LEU A 359 3.65 -0.96 4.79
C LEU A 359 3.41 -2.44 5.12
N LYS A 360 4.23 -3.07 5.97
CA LYS A 360 4.02 -4.45 6.43
C LYS A 360 2.67 -4.63 7.16
N GLU A 361 2.21 -3.64 7.92
CA GLU A 361 0.88 -3.68 8.54
C GLU A 361 -0.24 -3.61 7.49
N LEU A 362 -0.10 -2.78 6.46
CA LEU A 362 -1.07 -2.76 5.35
C LEU A 362 -1.07 -4.09 4.58
N HIS A 363 0.12 -4.67 4.37
CA HIS A 363 0.31 -5.95 3.70
C HIS A 363 -0.29 -7.13 4.46
N HIS A 364 0.09 -7.29 5.72
CA HIS A 364 -0.23 -8.49 6.50
C HIS A 364 -1.48 -8.31 7.35
N GLY A 365 -1.72 -7.10 7.86
CA GLY A 365 -2.88 -6.77 8.70
C GLY A 365 -4.14 -6.56 7.88
N LEU A 366 -4.08 -5.74 6.82
CA LEU A 366 -5.24 -5.48 5.94
C LEU A 366 -5.31 -6.40 4.72
N ARG A 367 -4.33 -7.31 4.55
CA ARG A 367 -4.26 -8.29 3.44
C ARG A 367 -4.55 -7.66 2.08
N TRP A 368 -4.04 -6.45 1.85
CA TRP A 368 -4.28 -5.71 0.61
C TRP A 368 -3.87 -6.52 -0.64
N THR A 369 -2.88 -7.41 -0.49
CA THR A 369 -2.35 -8.33 -1.52
C THR A 369 -3.20 -9.56 -1.79
N ALA A 370 -4.16 -9.89 -0.94
CA ALA A 370 -5.07 -11.03 -1.14
C ALA A 370 -6.29 -10.68 -1.99
N ARG A 371 -6.32 -9.52 -2.65
CA ARG A 371 -7.48 -9.06 -3.41
C ARG A 371 -7.53 -9.71 -4.79
N VAL A 372 -8.64 -10.40 -5.06
CA VAL A 372 -8.90 -11.12 -6.32
C VAL A 372 -9.74 -10.28 -7.31
N ALA A 373 -10.02 -9.01 -6.99
CA ALA A 373 -10.78 -8.12 -7.88
C ALA A 373 -10.06 -7.94 -9.22
N ARG A 374 -10.83 -8.09 -10.32
CA ARG A 374 -10.33 -8.06 -11.72
C ARG A 374 -10.18 -6.64 -12.28
N ALA A 375 -11.01 -5.69 -11.83
CA ALA A 375 -11.02 -4.33 -12.36
C ALA A 375 -9.96 -3.46 -11.68
N PHE A 376 -9.08 -2.86 -12.49
CA PHE A 376 -8.05 -1.95 -12.01
C PHE A 376 -8.48 -0.49 -12.22
N TRP A 377 -8.47 0.31 -11.15
CA TRP A 377 -8.71 1.74 -11.21
C TRP A 377 -7.45 2.53 -10.83
N PRO A 378 -6.74 3.19 -11.77
CA PRO A 378 -5.53 3.95 -11.47
C PRO A 378 -5.86 5.24 -10.71
N THR A 379 -5.50 5.39 -9.44
CA THR A 379 -5.78 6.63 -8.68
C THR A 379 -4.79 7.79 -8.93
N SER A 380 -4.19 7.91 -10.12
CA SER A 380 -3.33 9.07 -10.43
C SER A 380 -3.26 9.50 -11.90
N PHE A 381 -3.45 10.81 -12.10
CA PHE A 381 -3.29 11.54 -13.38
C PHE A 381 -1.81 11.76 -13.73
N GLY A 382 -1.49 11.59 -15.01
CA GLY A 382 -0.43 12.32 -15.70
C GLY A 382 -1.09 13.29 -16.70
N CYS A 383 -0.78 14.59 -16.59
CA CYS A 383 -1.25 15.64 -17.49
C CYS A 383 -0.99 15.31 -18.98
N SER A 384 -2.06 15.23 -19.75
CA SER A 384 -2.18 15.86 -21.08
C SER A 384 -3.65 16.21 -21.30
N SER A 385 -3.86 17.40 -21.83
CA SER A 385 -5.08 18.18 -22.07
C SER A 385 -6.33 17.41 -22.50
N PRO A 386 -7.55 17.91 -22.19
CA PRO A 386 -8.78 17.41 -22.79
C PRO A 386 -8.81 17.84 -24.25
N TRP A 387 -8.53 16.92 -25.16
CA TRP A 387 -9.05 17.06 -26.52
C TRP A 387 -10.50 16.57 -26.49
N PRO A 388 -11.48 17.41 -26.86
CA PRO A 388 -12.83 16.90 -27.06
C PRO A 388 -12.80 15.89 -28.22
N PRO A 389 -13.73 14.93 -28.28
CA PRO A 389 -13.97 14.26 -29.55
C PRO A 389 -14.37 15.36 -30.54
N THR A 390 -13.48 15.65 -31.50
CA THR A 390 -13.84 16.39 -32.70
C THR A 390 -14.91 15.58 -33.41
N SER A 391 -16.16 15.96 -33.15
CA SER A 391 -17.28 15.70 -34.04
C SER A 391 -17.04 16.54 -35.30
N CYS A 392 -16.50 15.89 -36.32
CA CYS A 392 -16.78 16.27 -37.70
C CYS A 392 -18.08 15.49 -38.02
N SER A 393 -19.26 16.07 -38.19
CA SER A 393 -19.59 17.39 -38.75
C SER A 393 -21.04 17.78 -38.39
N ARG A 394 -21.25 19.03 -37.97
CA ARG A 394 -22.40 19.87 -38.40
C ARG A 394 -22.17 20.10 -39.90
N THR A 395 -23.13 20.07 -40.81
CA THR A 395 -24.49 20.59 -40.82
C THR A 395 -25.10 20.10 -42.13
N CYS A 396 -26.36 19.65 -42.11
CA CYS A 396 -27.30 19.82 -43.23
C CYS A 396 -28.71 19.58 -42.67
N ALA A 397 -29.30 20.63 -42.10
CA ALA A 397 -30.74 20.78 -42.15
C ALA A 397 -31.02 21.63 -43.38
N ASP A 398 -31.60 21.04 -44.42
CA ASP A 398 -32.83 21.50 -45.08
C ASP A 398 -33.19 20.60 -46.27
N GLY A 399 -34.48 20.42 -46.53
CA GLY A 399 -34.98 20.33 -47.91
C GLY A 399 -35.16 18.95 -48.58
N ARG A 400 -36.36 18.38 -48.39
CA ARG A 400 -37.21 17.75 -49.43
C ARG A 400 -36.89 16.35 -49.98
N ARG A 401 -37.90 15.49 -49.77
CA ARG A 401 -38.39 14.35 -50.59
C ARG A 401 -37.85 14.27 -52.02
N ARG A 402 -37.32 13.10 -52.43
CA ARG A 402 -37.76 12.33 -53.62
C ARG A 402 -37.06 10.96 -53.71
N ARG A 403 -37.82 9.99 -54.22
CA ARG A 403 -37.49 8.57 -54.46
C ARG A 403 -36.50 8.41 -55.64
N PHE A 404 -35.68 7.34 -55.64
CA PHE A 404 -35.66 6.22 -56.61
C PHE A 404 -34.34 5.42 -56.53
N ALA A 405 -34.44 4.14 -56.90
CA ALA A 405 -33.42 3.08 -56.79
C ALA A 405 -32.47 3.00 -58.02
N PRO A 406 -31.81 1.87 -58.36
CA PRO A 406 -30.37 1.62 -58.10
C PRO A 406 -29.51 1.40 -59.38
N THR A 407 -28.17 1.41 -59.20
CA THR A 407 -27.07 0.67 -59.92
C THR A 407 -27.13 0.41 -61.45
N PRO A 408 -26.01 0.50 -62.22
CA PRO A 408 -25.08 -0.65 -62.31
C PRO A 408 -23.58 -0.39 -62.63
N ARG A 409 -22.79 -1.37 -62.14
CA ARG A 409 -21.57 -2.06 -62.62
C ARG A 409 -20.78 -1.54 -63.85
N SER A 410 -19.48 -1.32 -63.61
CA SER A 410 -18.27 -1.92 -64.27
C SER A 410 -18.04 -1.71 -65.79
N PRO A 411 -16.86 -2.06 -66.38
CA PRO A 411 -15.43 -1.97 -66.00
C PRO A 411 -14.59 -1.45 -67.23
N PRO A 412 -13.39 -1.98 -67.63
CA PRO A 412 -12.07 -2.17 -66.98
C PRO A 412 -10.86 -1.57 -67.79
N CYS A 413 -9.67 -1.71 -67.17
CA CYS A 413 -8.33 -2.09 -67.70
C CYS A 413 -7.69 -1.43 -68.94
N ALA A 414 -6.37 -1.14 -68.81
CA ALA A 414 -5.23 -1.56 -69.66
C ALA A 414 -4.11 -0.49 -69.56
N SER A 415 -2.93 -0.78 -68.99
CA SER A 415 -1.74 -1.46 -69.56
C SER A 415 -0.69 -0.50 -70.15
N GLY A 416 0.58 -0.80 -69.92
CA GLY A 416 1.72 -0.33 -70.75
C GLY A 416 2.63 0.69 -70.03
N SER A 417 3.77 0.33 -69.45
CA SER A 417 5.03 -0.16 -70.02
C SER A 417 6.02 0.95 -70.43
N SER A 418 7.16 0.96 -69.70
CA SER A 418 8.53 0.97 -70.24
C SER A 418 9.38 2.26 -70.20
N LYS A 419 10.62 2.02 -69.74
CA LYS A 419 11.94 2.58 -70.15
C LYS A 419 12.41 3.97 -69.63
N SER A 420 13.39 3.90 -68.73
CA SER A 420 14.84 4.10 -69.03
C SER A 420 15.61 5.19 -68.25
N ARG A 421 16.71 4.69 -67.65
CA ARG A 421 18.09 5.20 -67.49
C ARG A 421 18.44 6.51 -66.75
N CYS A 422 19.30 6.27 -65.74
CA CYS A 422 20.59 6.89 -65.42
C CYS A 422 20.64 8.32 -64.85
N GLY A 423 21.29 8.46 -63.69
CA GLY A 423 21.86 9.73 -63.24
C GLY A 423 22.11 9.83 -61.73
N SER A 424 23.17 9.19 -61.25
CA SER A 424 24.09 9.64 -60.18
C SER A 424 23.60 10.45 -58.96
N SER A 425 23.95 9.88 -57.80
CA SER A 425 24.57 10.53 -56.63
C SER A 425 23.73 10.83 -55.37
N ALA A 426 24.32 10.38 -54.26
CA ALA A 426 24.29 10.93 -52.90
C ALA A 426 23.08 10.69 -51.96
N ARG A 427 23.33 9.74 -51.04
CA ARG A 427 23.11 9.79 -49.58
C ARG A 427 21.67 9.87 -49.03
N ARG A 428 21.17 8.66 -48.73
CA ARG A 428 20.54 8.16 -47.49
C ARG A 428 19.73 9.13 -46.62
N ASP A 429 18.41 8.95 -46.76
CA ASP A 429 17.47 8.44 -45.76
C ASP A 429 17.13 9.30 -44.54
N GLY A 430 16.15 10.16 -44.75
CA GLY A 430 15.16 10.54 -43.75
C GLY A 430 14.01 9.51 -43.68
N LEU A 431 13.70 9.12 -42.45
CA LEU A 431 12.39 8.78 -41.88
C LEU A 431 11.17 8.79 -42.84
N SER A 432 10.44 7.68 -42.91
CA SER A 432 9.17 7.50 -42.17
C SER A 432 8.34 6.34 -42.72
N CYS A 433 7.64 5.67 -41.79
CA CYS A 433 6.41 4.89 -41.95
C CYS A 433 6.46 3.65 -42.87
N ILE A 434 6.01 2.49 -42.41
CA ILE A 434 4.69 1.93 -42.76
C ILE A 434 4.45 0.67 -41.88
N CYS A 435 3.33 0.63 -41.14
CA CYS A 435 2.63 -0.63 -40.80
C CYS A 435 2.03 -1.20 -42.10
N PRO A 436 1.85 -2.52 -42.33
CA PRO A 436 1.07 -3.42 -41.44
C PRO A 436 1.48 -4.92 -41.55
N TRP A 437 0.77 -5.84 -40.86
CA TRP A 437 0.11 -7.00 -41.51
C TRP A 437 -0.46 -8.00 -40.48
N ARG A 438 -1.66 -8.47 -40.81
CA ARG A 438 -2.43 -9.52 -40.15
C ARG A 438 -2.79 -10.52 -41.25
N SER A 439 -2.28 -11.76 -41.22
CA SER A 439 -3.01 -12.95 -41.72
C SER A 439 -2.20 -14.25 -41.61
N ARG A 440 -2.81 -15.22 -40.92
CA ARG A 440 -2.97 -16.65 -41.26
C ARG A 440 -1.78 -17.44 -41.83
N GLY A 441 -1.41 -18.47 -41.07
CA GLY A 441 -1.36 -19.86 -41.55
C GLY A 441 -0.05 -20.32 -42.19
N SER A 442 0.63 -21.26 -41.54
CA SER A 442 1.15 -22.54 -42.08
C SER A 442 2.33 -23.03 -41.23
N ARG A 443 2.22 -24.26 -40.69
CA ARG A 443 3.40 -25.05 -40.29
C ARG A 443 4.18 -25.43 -41.56
N PRO A 444 5.52 -25.55 -41.48
CA PRO A 444 6.08 -26.91 -41.33
C PRO A 444 7.26 -26.97 -40.34
N GLY A 445 7.49 -28.18 -39.82
CA GLY A 445 8.49 -28.46 -38.80
C GLY A 445 9.94 -28.41 -39.31
N TYR A 446 10.87 -28.36 -38.36
CA TYR A 446 12.23 -28.84 -38.55
C TYR A 446 12.76 -29.46 -37.26
N SER A 447 13.52 -30.53 -37.45
CA SER A 447 14.26 -31.30 -36.48
C SER A 447 15.48 -30.54 -35.95
N SER A 448 15.91 -30.85 -34.72
CA SER A 448 17.33 -31.12 -34.43
C SER A 448 17.55 -31.50 -32.96
N ARG A 449 17.93 -32.78 -32.79
CA ARG A 449 18.98 -33.33 -31.91
C ARG A 449 19.27 -32.59 -30.59
N ALA A 450 18.79 -33.19 -29.51
CA ALA A 450 19.39 -33.10 -28.17
C ALA A 450 20.44 -34.20 -27.97
N ARG A 451 21.63 -33.85 -27.46
CA ARG A 451 22.48 -34.75 -26.64
C ARG A 451 23.45 -33.97 -25.73
N SER A 452 23.18 -34.13 -24.43
CA SER A 452 24.06 -34.38 -23.27
C SER A 452 25.26 -33.48 -22.91
N ALA A 453 25.28 -32.99 -21.65
CA ALA A 453 25.99 -33.58 -20.50
C ALA A 453 25.63 -32.80 -19.19
N ARG A 454 24.90 -33.38 -18.22
CA ARG A 454 25.32 -34.10 -16.99
C ARG A 454 26.17 -33.29 -15.97
N HIS A 455 25.60 -32.99 -14.79
CA HIS A 455 25.97 -33.60 -13.48
C HIS A 455 25.05 -33.11 -12.35
N ARG A 456 24.25 -34.01 -11.74
CA ARG A 456 24.43 -34.78 -10.47
C ARG A 456 23.69 -34.14 -9.28
N SER A 457 22.47 -34.62 -9.06
CA SER A 457 21.70 -34.49 -7.83
C SER A 457 22.01 -35.65 -6.88
N SER A 458 22.49 -35.38 -5.67
CA SER A 458 22.54 -36.35 -4.57
C SER A 458 21.39 -36.10 -3.61
N ARG A 459 20.40 -36.99 -3.63
CA ARG A 459 19.46 -37.18 -2.52
C ARG A 459 20.19 -37.94 -1.42
N ARG A 460 20.19 -37.42 -0.19
CA ARG A 460 20.39 -38.22 1.02
C ARG A 460 19.20 -37.99 1.95
N ARG A 461 18.49 -39.07 2.24
CA ARG A 461 17.58 -39.22 3.39
C ARG A 461 18.46 -39.31 4.63
N PHE A 462 18.08 -38.63 5.72
CA PHE A 462 18.52 -39.02 7.05
C PHE A 462 17.38 -38.84 8.04
N ALA A 463 17.23 -39.88 8.85
CA ALA A 463 16.25 -40.07 9.90
C ALA A 463 16.58 -39.22 11.15
N LEU A 464 15.55 -38.93 11.95
CA LEU A 464 15.65 -38.40 13.30
C LEU A 464 16.15 -39.50 14.26
N PRO A 465 16.87 -39.11 15.32
CA PRO A 465 16.61 -39.67 16.64
C PRO A 465 16.33 -38.59 17.68
N ALA A 466 15.54 -38.99 18.67
CA ALA A 466 15.22 -38.26 19.89
C ALA A 466 16.30 -38.46 20.96
N GLY A 467 16.46 -37.46 21.86
CA GLY A 467 16.92 -37.69 23.22
C GLY A 467 18.10 -36.85 23.73
N PHE A 468 17.80 -36.06 24.77
CA PHE A 468 18.65 -35.61 25.90
C PHE A 468 19.54 -34.35 25.81
N GLU A 469 19.05 -33.34 26.54
CA GLU A 469 19.68 -32.47 27.56
C GLU A 469 21.00 -31.73 27.31
N GLY A 470 20.94 -30.42 27.58
CA GLY A 470 22.09 -29.53 27.71
C GLY A 470 21.65 -28.06 27.75
N GLU A 471 21.54 -27.50 28.96
CA GLU A 471 21.42 -26.07 29.22
C GLU A 471 22.53 -25.26 28.52
N VAL A 472 22.26 -23.99 28.20
CA VAL A 472 23.09 -22.82 28.56
C VAL A 472 22.58 -21.53 27.86
N SER A 473 22.09 -20.63 28.72
CA SER A 473 22.17 -19.15 28.70
C SER A 473 21.70 -18.31 27.47
N SER A 474 20.55 -17.66 27.69
CA SER A 474 20.29 -16.21 27.55
C SER A 474 20.97 -15.40 26.43
N PHE A 475 20.14 -14.98 25.46
CA PHE A 475 20.23 -13.62 24.90
C PHE A 475 18.81 -13.15 24.55
N ARG A 476 18.25 -12.23 25.35
CA ARG A 476 16.94 -11.62 25.14
C ARG A 476 17.03 -10.61 23.99
N GLY A 477 16.35 -10.91 22.88
CA GLY A 477 15.92 -9.92 21.91
C GLY A 477 14.39 -9.85 21.99
N ASP A 478 13.86 -8.73 22.49
CA ASP A 478 12.44 -8.49 22.61
C ASP A 478 11.78 -8.39 21.23
N HIS A 479 11.26 -9.52 20.75
CA HIS A 479 10.31 -9.57 19.65
C HIS A 479 8.92 -9.26 20.19
N VAL A 480 8.48 -8.00 20.05
CA VAL A 480 7.06 -7.64 20.11
C VAL A 480 6.37 -8.29 18.91
N THR A 481 5.88 -9.51 19.13
CA THR A 481 5.00 -10.21 18.21
C THR A 481 3.60 -9.60 18.33
N ASN A 482 2.98 -9.37 17.18
CA ASN A 482 1.63 -8.87 16.95
C ASN A 482 0.62 -9.33 18.04
N ALA A 483 0.28 -8.44 18.96
CA ALA A 483 -0.74 -8.67 20.00
C ALA A 483 -2.15 -8.23 19.55
N ALA A 484 -2.36 -7.96 18.26
CA ALA A 484 -3.65 -7.56 17.70
C ALA A 484 -4.48 -8.73 17.12
N SER A 485 -4.11 -9.98 17.38
CA SER A 485 -4.85 -11.17 16.92
C SER A 485 -5.21 -12.16 18.03
N SER A 486 -5.50 -11.69 19.25
CA SER A 486 -6.25 -12.52 20.18
C SER A 486 -7.69 -12.62 19.66
N ARG A 487 -8.09 -13.80 19.20
CA ARG A 487 -9.49 -14.12 18.90
C ARG A 487 -10.27 -14.01 20.21
N PHE A 488 -11.05 -12.95 20.37
CA PHE A 488 -11.93 -12.75 21.51
C PHE A 488 -13.31 -13.29 21.14
N ARG A 489 -13.85 -14.25 21.89
CA ARG A 489 -15.24 -14.66 21.70
C ARG A 489 -16.14 -13.61 22.35
N ALA A 490 -17.26 -13.25 21.76
CA ALA A 490 -18.31 -12.50 22.47
C ALA A 490 -19.66 -13.11 22.16
N CYS A 491 -20.56 -12.99 23.13
CA CYS A 491 -21.94 -13.47 23.06
C CYS A 491 -22.86 -12.27 23.28
N VAL A 492 -23.99 -12.24 22.57
CA VAL A 492 -25.06 -11.28 22.83
C VAL A 492 -26.23 -12.04 23.47
N ALA A 493 -26.67 -11.58 24.63
CA ALA A 493 -27.85 -12.10 25.30
C ALA A 493 -28.87 -10.97 25.50
N THR A 494 -30.14 -11.22 25.19
CA THR A 494 -31.26 -10.36 25.59
C THR A 494 -31.87 -10.94 26.87
N ASP A 495 -31.86 -10.17 27.96
CA ASP A 495 -32.67 -10.49 29.13
C ASP A 495 -34.10 -10.01 28.85
N SER A 496 -35.07 -10.94 28.88
CA SER A 496 -36.48 -10.66 28.57
C SER A 496 -37.23 -9.97 29.71
N ARG A 497 -36.52 -9.46 30.74
CA ARG A 497 -37.18 -8.82 31.89
C ARG A 497 -36.81 -7.37 32.18
N HIS A 498 -35.74 -6.80 31.62
CA HIS A 498 -35.44 -5.37 31.79
C HIS A 498 -34.78 -4.82 30.52
N SER A 499 -35.21 -3.65 30.08
CA SER A 499 -34.87 -2.98 28.82
C SER A 499 -33.44 -2.40 28.76
N ASP A 500 -32.42 -3.20 29.10
CA ASP A 500 -31.01 -2.81 29.02
C ASP A 500 -30.21 -3.82 28.18
N ASN A 501 -29.56 -3.36 27.12
CA ASN A 501 -28.64 -4.15 26.30
C ASN A 501 -27.37 -4.47 27.11
N VAL A 502 -27.21 -5.71 27.59
CA VAL A 502 -26.02 -6.17 28.32
C VAL A 502 -25.08 -6.95 27.38
N PHE A 503 -23.82 -6.52 27.29
CA PHE A 503 -22.78 -7.16 26.48
C PHE A 503 -21.88 -8.09 27.31
N THR A 504 -21.59 -9.29 26.81
CA THR A 504 -20.67 -10.24 27.45
C THR A 504 -19.50 -10.57 26.51
N ILE A 505 -18.29 -10.12 26.89
CA ILE A 505 -17.03 -10.41 26.17
C ILE A 505 -16.32 -11.58 26.86
N GLN A 506 -15.89 -12.58 26.09
CA GLN A 506 -15.15 -13.74 26.56
C GLN A 506 -13.69 -13.75 26.06
N ASN A 507 -12.76 -13.77 27.00
CA ASN A 507 -11.33 -13.78 26.74
C ASN A 507 -10.78 -15.21 26.86
N VAL A 508 -10.12 -15.75 25.81
CA VAL A 508 -9.55 -17.12 25.82
C VAL A 508 -8.08 -17.15 26.29
N HIS A 509 -7.52 -16.04 26.79
CA HIS A 509 -6.19 -16.04 27.43
C HIS A 509 -6.10 -15.07 28.63
N ALA A 510 -6.90 -15.32 29.67
CA ALA A 510 -6.87 -14.53 30.91
C ALA A 510 -5.46 -14.48 31.57
N GLU A 511 -4.67 -15.54 31.47
CA GLU A 511 -3.34 -15.63 32.09
C GLU A 511 -2.28 -14.76 31.42
N ARG A 512 -2.42 -14.48 30.12
CA ARG A 512 -1.48 -13.61 29.38
C ARG A 512 -1.82 -12.13 29.57
N PHE A 513 -3.09 -11.80 29.77
CA PHE A 513 -3.58 -10.44 30.06
C PHE A 513 -3.11 -9.93 31.44
N ARG A 514 -3.08 -10.81 32.46
CA ARG A 514 -2.58 -10.49 33.82
C ARG A 514 -1.12 -9.99 33.83
N ARG A 515 -0.25 -10.59 33.00
CA ARG A 515 1.17 -10.18 32.91
C ARG A 515 1.37 -8.87 32.16
N THR A 516 0.51 -8.52 31.20
CA THR A 516 0.67 -7.30 30.39
C THR A 516 0.18 -6.04 31.12
N MET A 517 -0.82 -6.14 31.99
CA MET A 517 -1.29 -4.98 32.78
C MET A 517 -0.48 -4.72 34.05
N LEU A 518 0.11 -5.73 34.69
CA LEU A 518 0.81 -5.56 35.97
C LEU A 518 2.26 -5.04 35.87
N MET A 519 2.82 -4.85 34.67
CA MET A 519 4.18 -4.26 34.51
C MET A 519 4.19 -2.75 34.28
N SER A 520 3.07 -2.05 34.46
CA SER A 520 2.97 -0.60 34.23
C SER A 520 2.60 0.21 35.49
N ARG A 521 3.00 -0.24 36.69
CA ARG A 521 3.01 0.62 37.87
C ARG A 521 4.46 0.91 38.28
N PRO A 522 4.89 2.18 38.34
CA PRO A 522 6.08 2.53 39.09
C PRO A 522 5.78 2.27 40.57
N VAL A 523 6.56 1.41 41.20
CA VAL A 523 6.64 1.33 42.65
C VAL A 523 7.44 2.56 43.09
N HIS A 524 6.72 3.60 43.53
CA HIS A 524 7.29 4.60 44.43
C HIS A 524 7.01 4.11 45.85
N GLU A 525 8.07 3.63 46.49
CA GLU A 525 8.39 3.94 47.89
C GLU A 525 9.82 4.48 47.91
#